data_AF-A0A7J9R8I5-F1
#
_entry.id   AF-A0A7J9R8I5-F1
#
_cell.length_a   1.000
_cell.length_b   1.000
_cell.length_c   1.000
_cell.angle_alpha   90.00
_cell.angle_beta   90.00
_cell.angle_gamma   90.00
#
_symmetry.space_group_name_H-M   'P 1'
#
loop_
_entity.id
_entity.type
_entity.pdbx_description
1 polymer ?
#
loop_
_entity_poly.entity_id
_entity_poly.type
_entity_poly.pdbx_seq_one_letter_code
_entity_poly.pdbx_strand_id
1 'polypeptide(L)' 'MGIRTPNAYVKFFIDLNMGNNVTFLSFLNNEKIVLKHKMQNKEIKKEPILEGLKILEELSEQVYQVGEKAVLEKYGDLEN' A
#
# COMPACT_ATOMS: atom_id res chain seq x y z
N MET A 1 -6.09 9.18 11.16
CA MET A 1 -4.99 8.21 10.98
C MET A 1 -4.80 7.99 9.50
N GLY A 2 -3.74 8.55 8.92
CA GLY A 2 -3.39 8.32 7.51
C GLY A 2 -2.12 7.49 7.49
N ILE A 3 -2.13 6.40 6.73
CA ILE A 3 -0.91 5.65 6.44
C ILE A 3 -0.01 6.60 5.63
N ARG A 4 1.17 6.92 6.17
CA ARG A 4 2.10 7.92 5.59
C ARG A 4 3.47 7.35 5.23
N THR A 5 3.66 6.04 5.39
CA THR A 5 4.94 5.39 5.12
C THR A 5 4.75 4.05 4.40
N PRO A 6 5.73 3.62 3.59
CA PRO A 6 5.73 2.31 2.95
C PRO A 6 5.56 1.15 3.94
N ASN A 7 6.30 1.15 5.06
CA ASN A 7 6.19 0.13 6.11
C ASN A 7 4.78 0.04 6.68
N ALA A 8 4.09 1.17 6.87
CA ALA A 8 2.75 1.15 7.42
C ALA A 8 1.73 0.54 6.44
N TYR A 9 1.92 0.68 5.12
CA TYR A 9 1.10 -0.02 4.11
C TYR A 9 1.39 -1.53 4.09
N VAL A 10 2.66 -1.92 4.17
CA VAL A 10 3.06 -3.33 4.20
C VAL A 10 2.56 -4.01 5.47
N LYS A 11 2.75 -3.37 6.62
CA LYS A 11 2.23 -3.83 7.91
C LYS A 11 0.71 -3.95 7.90
N PHE A 12 0.00 -2.95 7.35
CA PHE A 12 -1.46 -3.01 7.22
C PHE A 12 -1.89 -4.20 6.35
N PHE A 13 -1.20 -4.47 5.24
CA PHE A 13 -1.47 -5.67 4.42
C PHE A 13 -1.26 -6.98 5.20
N ILE A 14 -0.15 -7.09 5.94
CA ILE A 14 0.15 -8.28 6.77
C ILE A 14 -0.89 -8.46 7.88
N ASP A 15 -1.22 -7.38 8.58
CA ASP A 15 -2.19 -7.37 9.70
C ASP A 15 -3.61 -7.72 9.23
N LEU A 16 -3.97 -7.40 7.99
CA LEU A 16 -5.27 -7.79 7.41
C LEU A 16 -5.39 -9.31 7.22
N ASN A 17 -4.27 -10.06 7.27
CA ASN A 17 -4.22 -11.51 7.11
C ASN A 17 -5.12 -12.01 5.97
N MET A 18 -4.96 -11.42 4.78
CA MET A 18 -5.84 -11.66 3.63
C MET A 18 -5.78 -13.09 3.07
N GLY A 19 -5.00 -13.97 3.70
CA GLY A 19 -4.73 -15.34 3.27
C GLY A 19 -3.95 -15.40 1.95
N ASN A 20 -3.75 -16.61 1.44
CA ASN A 20 -2.95 -16.83 0.23
C ASN A 20 -3.65 -16.43 -1.09
N ASN A 21 -4.87 -15.90 -1.02
CA ASN A 21 -5.67 -15.58 -2.20
C ASN A 21 -5.50 -14.12 -2.69
N VAL A 22 -4.92 -13.25 -1.87
CA VAL A 22 -4.72 -11.83 -2.22
C VAL A 22 -3.24 -11.52 -2.23
N THR A 23 -2.72 -11.18 -3.40
CA THR A 23 -1.34 -10.71 -3.54
C THR A 23 -1.22 -9.27 -3.03
N PHE A 24 -0.03 -8.92 -2.55
CA PHE A 24 0.26 -7.55 -2.14
C PHE A 24 0.05 -6.57 -3.30
N LEU A 25 0.40 -6.94 -4.53
CA LEU A 25 0.15 -6.12 -5.71
C LEU A 25 -1.35 -5.86 -5.94
N SER A 26 -2.21 -6.86 -5.75
CA SER A 26 -3.66 -6.69 -5.85
C SER A 26 -4.18 -5.74 -4.78
N PHE A 27 -3.69 -5.88 -3.54
CA PHE A 27 -3.99 -4.96 -2.45
C PHE A 27 -3.61 -3.51 -2.78
N LEU A 28 -2.37 -3.27 -3.26
CA LEU A 28 -1.90 -1.94 -3.62
C LEU A 28 -2.78 -1.30 -4.70
N ASN A 29 -3.17 -2.07 -5.71
CA ASN A 29 -4.06 -1.59 -6.79
C ASN A 29 -5.46 -1.24 -6.27
N ASN A 30 -6.03 -2.09 -5.41
CA ASN A 30 -7.33 -1.82 -4.79
C ASN A 30 -7.29 -0.54 -3.95
N GLU A 31 -6.24 -0.36 -3.15
CA GLU A 31 -6.10 0.81 -2.30
C GLU A 31 -5.92 2.11 -3.11
N LYS A 32 -5.22 2.05 -4.25
CA LYS A 32 -5.14 3.18 -5.20
C LYS A 32 -6.52 3.58 -5.72
N ILE A 33 -7.37 2.62 -6.06
CA ILE A 33 -8.74 2.88 -6.53
C ILE A 33 -9.56 3.55 -5.43
N VAL A 34 -9.48 3.03 -4.19
CA VAL A 34 -10.17 3.59 -3.03
C VAL A 34 -9.73 5.04 -2.75
N LEU A 35 -8.42 5.31 -2.78
CA LEU A 35 -7.88 6.66 -2.60
C LEU A 35 -8.34 7.63 -3.71
N LYS A 36 -8.31 7.19 -4.98
CA LYS A 36 -8.81 7.99 -6.11
C LYS A 36 -10.30 8.32 -5.95
N HIS A 37 -11.12 7.37 -5.52
CA HIS A 37 -12.54 7.60 -5.25
C HIS A 37 -12.75 8.59 -4.09
N LYS A 38 -11.97 8.46 -3.01
CA LYS A 38 -11.99 9.41 -1.88
C LYS A 38 -11.59 10.83 -2.32
N MET A 39 -10.67 10.97 -3.29
CA MET A 39 -10.26 12.27 -3.83
C MET A 39 -11.36 12.97 -4.63
N GLN A 40 -12.24 12.20 -5.28
CA GLN A 40 -13.38 12.73 -6.03
C GLN A 40 -14.47 13.29 -5.10
N ASN A 41 -14.55 12.79 -3.86
CA ASN A 41 -15.43 13.33 -2.82
C ASN A 41 -14.85 14.63 -2.24
N LYS A 42 -15.55 15.76 -2.46
CA LYS A 42 -15.06 17.13 -2.23
C LYS A 42 -14.79 17.50 -0.75
N GLU A 43 -15.13 16.64 0.19
CA GLU A 43 -15.02 16.91 1.64
C GLU A 43 -13.67 16.51 2.24
N ILE A 44 -12.79 15.83 1.50
CA ILE A 44 -11.52 15.31 2.03
C ILE A 44 -10.33 16.16 1.53
N LYS A 45 -9.40 16.47 2.43
CA LYS A 45 -8.13 17.14 2.08
C LYS A 45 -7.35 16.28 1.08
N LYS A 46 -7.00 16.86 -0.07
CA LYS A 46 -6.35 16.15 -1.19
C LYS A 46 -4.89 15.79 -0.92
N GLU A 47 -4.17 16.61 -0.15
CA GLU A 47 -2.75 16.42 0.17
C GLU A 47 -2.43 15.02 0.74
N PRO A 48 -3.08 14.55 1.84
CA PRO A 48 -2.79 13.22 2.38
C PRO A 48 -3.18 12.08 1.44
N ILE A 49 -4.14 12.30 0.53
CA ILE A 49 -4.52 11.29 -0.46
C ILE A 49 -3.44 11.17 -1.54
N LEU A 50 -2.90 12.31 -1.99
CA LEU A 50 -1.80 12.34 -2.96
C LEU A 50 -0.52 11.71 -2.39
N GLU A 51 -0.20 11.97 -1.12
CA GLU A 51 0.91 11.30 -0.44
C GLU A 51 0.72 9.79 -0.39
N GLY A 52 -0.48 9.31 -0.02
CA GLY A 52 -0.80 7.89 -0.01
C GLY A 52 -0.67 7.26 -1.40
N LEU A 53 -1.20 7.92 -2.44
CA LEU A 53 -1.08 7.44 -3.82
C LEU A 53 0.37 7.32 -4.28
N LYS A 54 1.21 8.29 -3.94
CA LYS A 54 2.64 8.26 -4.27
C LYS A 54 3.34 7.05 -3.63
N ILE A 55 3.07 6.80 -2.34
CA ILE A 55 3.63 5.65 -1.63
C ILE A 55 3.18 4.33 -2.25
N LEU A 56 1.89 4.21 -2.60
CA LEU A 56 1.36 3.02 -3.26
C LEU A 56 2.00 2.80 -4.64
N GLU A 57 2.33 3.88 -5.35
CA GLU A 57 3.03 3.83 -6.64
C GLU A 57 4.47 3.34 -6.49
N GLU A 58 5.24 3.94 -5.57
CA GLU A 58 6.61 3.53 -5.24
C GLU A 58 6.69 2.07 -4.77
N LEU A 59 5.70 1.59 -3.99
CA LEU A 59 5.60 0.19 -3.59
C LEU A 59 5.29 -0.72 -4.78
N SER A 60 4.39 -0.30 -5.67
CA SER A 60 4.06 -1.09 -6.86
C SER A 60 5.28 -1.24 -7.76
N GLU A 61 6.03 -0.15 -8.01
CA GLU A 61 7.26 -0.19 -8.79
C GLU A 61 8.30 -1.13 -8.18
N GLN A 62 8.49 -1.08 -6.86
CA GLN A 62 9.38 -2.01 -6.18
C GLN A 62 8.92 -3.47 -6.36
N VAL A 63 7.61 -3.74 -6.24
CA VAL A 63 7.08 -5.09 -6.48
C VAL A 63 7.35 -5.55 -7.91
N TYR A 64 7.24 -4.66 -8.90
CA TYR A 64 7.60 -4.97 -10.29
C TYR A 64 9.11 -5.20 -10.50
N GLN A 65 9.96 -4.48 -9.78
CA GLN A 65 11.43 -4.54 -9.94
C GLN A 65 12.07 -5.73 -9.23
N VAL A 66 11.71 -5.97 -7.96
CA VAL A 66 12.37 -6.97 -7.10
C VAL A 66 11.46 -8.13 -6.71
N GLY A 67 10.18 -8.07 -7.07
CA GLY A 67 9.18 -9.07 -6.72
C GLY A 67 8.51 -8.81 -5.37
N GLU A 68 7.28 -9.31 -5.24
CA GLU A 68 6.42 -9.11 -4.07
C GLU A 68 7.07 -9.59 -2.76
N LYS A 69 7.64 -10.79 -2.76
CA LYS A 69 8.27 -11.39 -1.58
C LYS A 69 9.38 -10.50 -1.00
N ALA A 70 10.26 -10.00 -1.86
CA ALA A 70 11.38 -9.16 -1.44
C ALA A 70 10.92 -7.83 -0.82
N VAL A 71 9.83 -7.25 -1.34
CA VAL A 71 9.23 -6.03 -0.78
C VAL A 71 8.60 -6.31 0.58
N LEU A 72 7.87 -7.42 0.72
CA LEU A 72 7.28 -7.82 2.00
C LEU A 72 8.36 -8.12 3.05
N GLU A 73 9.45 -8.79 2.68
CA GLU A 73 10.59 -9.06 3.58
C GLU A 73 11.29 -7.75 4.00
N LYS A 74 11.48 -6.82 3.06
CA LYS A 74 12.17 -5.54 3.31
C LYS A 74 11.42 -4.62 4.28
N TYR A 75 10.10 -4.59 4.21
CA TYR A 75 9.27 -3.62 4.94
C TYR A 75 8.41 -4.24 6.04
N GLY A 76 8.22 -5.56 6.01
CA GLY A 76 7.37 -6.30 6.92
C GLY A 76 8.00 -6.66 8.25
N ASP A 77 9.28 -6.33 8.49
CA ASP A 77 9.99 -6.68 9.72
C ASP A 77 9.85 -8.19 10.01
N LEU A 78 10.17 -9.02 9.01
CA LEU A 78 10.47 -10.43 9.25
C LEU A 78 11.89 -10.51 9.84
N GLU A 79 12.13 -9.84 10.96
CA GLU A 79 13.24 -10.21 11.84
C GLU A 79 12.90 -11.60 12.42
N ASN A 80 13.91 -12.46 12.39
CA ASN A 80 13.89 -13.84 12.91
C ASN A 80 13.52 -13.88 14.40
#